data_AF-A0A2S5GTN5-F1
#
_entry.id   AF-A0A2S5GTN5-F1
#
_cell.length_a   1.000
_cell.length_b   1.000
_cell.length_c   1.000
_cell.angle_alpha   90.00
_cell.angle_beta   90.00
_cell.angle_gamma   90.00
#
_symmetry.space_group_name_H-M   'P 1'
#
loop_
_entity.id
_entity.type
_entity.pdbx_description
1 polymer ?
#
loop_
_entity_poly.entity_id
_entity_poly.type
_entity_poly.pdbx_seq_one_letter_code
_entity_poly.pdbx_strand_id
1 'polypeptide(L)' 'MKNIETLIDEGGTISIGRLSPLDCVAAASDEHNSLAMLVRREGESLKALIKRLDKAIGLAWSDELFTDEVNGP' A
#
# COMPACT_ATOMS: atom_id res chain seq x y z
N MET A 1 8.51 -0.78 10.55
CA MET A 1 7.44 -0.44 9.59
C MET A 1 6.21 -1.05 10.22
N LYS A 2 5.65 -0.35 11.22
CA LYS A 2 4.81 -1.01 12.24
C LYS A 2 3.52 -1.55 11.62
N ASN A 3 2.91 -0.81 10.72
CA ASN A 3 1.60 -1.17 10.17
C ASN A 3 1.72 -2.32 9.17
N ILE A 4 2.79 -2.34 8.38
CA ILE A 4 3.13 -3.50 7.53
C ILE A 4 3.38 -4.75 8.38
N GLU A 5 4.19 -4.63 9.45
CA GLU A 5 4.47 -5.76 10.36
C GLU A 5 3.15 -6.30 10.96
N THR A 6 2.31 -5.42 11.52
CA THR A 6 1.00 -5.80 12.06
C THR A 6 0.08 -6.41 11.00
N LEU A 7 0.04 -5.87 9.78
CA LEU A 7 -0.80 -6.40 8.70
C LEU A 7 -0.43 -7.85 8.39
N ILE A 8 0.87 -8.16 8.30
CA ILE A 8 1.34 -9.51 8.02
C ILE A 8 1.07 -10.44 9.21
N ASP A 9 1.28 -9.97 10.44
CA ASP A 9 1.00 -10.75 11.66
C ASP A 9 -0.49 -11.10 11.80
N GLU A 10 -1.38 -10.24 11.30
CA GLU A 10 -2.84 -10.44 11.27
C GLU A 10 -3.33 -11.20 10.02
N GLY A 11 -2.42 -11.71 9.18
CA GLY A 11 -2.74 -12.54 8.03
C GLY A 11 -3.11 -11.77 6.75
N GLY A 12 -2.92 -10.45 6.75
CA GLY A 12 -3.03 -9.62 5.56
C GLY A 12 -1.89 -9.84 4.57
N THR A 13 -1.95 -9.14 3.45
CA THR A 13 -1.04 -9.31 2.32
C THR A 13 -0.48 -8.00 1.79
N ILE A 14 0.74 -8.07 1.28
CA ILE A 14 1.36 -6.99 0.50
C ILE A 14 1.83 -7.57 -0.81
N SER A 15 1.52 -6.89 -1.91
CA SER A 15 2.04 -7.20 -3.24
C SER A 15 2.77 -5.99 -3.81
N ILE A 16 3.92 -6.25 -4.46
CA ILE A 16 4.68 -5.23 -5.17
C ILE A 16 5.02 -5.78 -6.54
N GLY A 17 4.62 -5.07 -7.58
CA GLY A 17 4.85 -5.53 -8.95
C GLY A 17 4.20 -4.64 -9.99
N ARG A 18 4.27 -5.09 -11.24
CA ARG A 18 3.66 -4.39 -12.36
C ARG A 18 2.15 -4.66 -12.40
N LEU A 19 1.36 -3.59 -12.56
CA LEU A 19 -0.07 -3.65 -12.81
C LEU A 19 -0.37 -2.81 -14.05
N SER A 20 -0.38 -3.43 -15.23
CA SER A 20 -0.48 -2.73 -16.51
C SER A 20 -1.66 -1.74 -16.55
N PRO A 21 -1.47 -0.48 -16.96
CA PRO A 21 -0.27 0.10 -17.60
C PRO A 21 0.79 0.66 -16.63
N LEU A 22 0.61 0.52 -15.31
CA LEU A 22 1.50 1.05 -14.28
C LEU A 22 2.68 0.10 -14.02
N ASP A 23 3.90 0.62 -14.09
CA ASP A 23 5.12 -0.20 -14.03
C ASP A 23 5.40 -0.81 -12.66
N CYS A 24 5.03 -0.11 -11.58
CA CYS A 24 5.24 -0.60 -10.22
C CYS A 24 4.17 -0.04 -9.28
N VAL A 25 3.33 -0.94 -8.78
CA VAL A 25 2.32 -0.70 -7.76
C VAL A 25 2.70 -1.48 -6.51
N ALA A 26 2.49 -0.86 -5.36
CA ALA A 26 2.52 -1.53 -4.07
C ALA A 26 1.11 -1.50 -3.47
N ALA A 27 0.54 -2.66 -3.21
CA ALA A 27 -0.81 -2.80 -2.66
C ALA A 27 -0.78 -3.56 -1.34
N ALA A 28 -1.65 -3.16 -0.41
CA ALA A 28 -1.84 -3.79 0.90
C ALA A 28 -3.32 -4.08 1.11
N SER A 29 -3.64 -5.29 1.59
CA SER A 29 -5.01 -5.74 1.82
C SER A 29 -5.09 -6.63 3.04
N ASP A 30 -6.15 -6.49 3.84
CA ASP A 30 -6.52 -7.46 4.88
C ASP A 30 -7.57 -8.45 4.34
N GLU A 31 -8.23 -9.21 5.23
CA GLU A 31 -9.27 -10.17 4.84
C GLU A 31 -10.51 -9.50 4.19
N HIS A 32 -10.75 -8.22 4.48
CA HIS A 32 -12.00 -7.54 4.15
C HIS A 32 -11.82 -6.38 3.17
N ASN A 33 -10.67 -5.71 3.17
CA ASN A 33 -10.46 -4.42 2.52
C ASN A 33 -9.13 -4.34 1.76
N SER A 34 -9.15 -3.59 0.66
CA SER A 34 -7.93 -3.03 0.08
C SER A 34 -7.56 -1.77 0.85
N LEU A 35 -6.53 -1.84 1.70
CA LEU A 35 -6.14 -0.77 2.61
C LEU A 35 -5.44 0.38 1.89
N ALA A 36 -4.57 0.04 0.95
CA ALA A 36 -3.85 1.02 0.15
C ALA A 36 -3.37 0.42 -1.18
N MET A 37 -3.41 1.21 -2.25
CA MET A 37 -2.76 0.94 -3.52
C MET A 37 -1.98 2.17 -3.96
N LEU A 38 -0.64 2.05 -4.00
CA LEU A 38 0.26 3.15 -4.31
C LEU A 38 0.98 2.90 -5.63
N VAL A 39 1.08 3.92 -6.46
CA VAL A 39 1.91 3.91 -7.66
C VAL A 39 3.29 4.43 -7.30
N ARG A 40 4.33 3.69 -7.70
CA ARG A 40 5.71 4.14 -7.52
C ARG A 40 5.95 5.41 -8.33
N ARG A 41 6.38 6.47 -7.66
CA ARG A 41 6.64 7.76 -8.31
C ARG A 41 7.98 7.74 -9.05
N GLU A 42 8.12 8.62 -10.04
CA GLU A 42 9.40 8.82 -10.73
C GLU A 42 10.50 9.20 -9.73
N GLY A 43 11.67 8.53 -9.84
CA GLY A 43 12.80 8.71 -8.92
C GLY A 43 12.60 8.15 -7.51
N GLU A 44 11.43 7.61 -7.17
CA GLU A 44 11.17 7.05 -5.85
C GLU A 44 11.92 5.73 -5.65
N SER A 45 12.67 5.59 -4.56
CA SER A 45 13.27 4.31 -4.20
C SER A 45 12.21 3.31 -3.69
N LEU A 46 12.44 2.01 -3.87
CA LEU A 46 11.55 0.96 -3.31
C LEU A 46 11.35 1.13 -1.79
N LYS A 47 12.41 1.51 -1.05
CA LYS A 47 12.32 1.77 0.39
C LYS A 47 11.40 2.95 0.72
N ALA A 48 11.39 3.99 -0.10
CA ALA A 48 10.50 5.13 0.08
C ALA A 48 9.03 4.76 -0.22
N LEU A 49 8.80 3.96 -1.28
CA LEU A 49 7.48 3.42 -1.60
C LEU A 49 6.93 2.57 -0.44
N ILE A 50 7.73 1.64 0.10
CA ILE A 50 7.33 0.81 1.25
C ILE A 50 7.03 1.66 2.49
N LYS A 51 7.80 2.72 2.75
CA LYS A 51 7.50 3.66 3.85
C LYS A 51 6.18 4.39 3.66
N ARG A 52 5.82 4.78 2.43
CA ARG A 52 4.51 5.37 2.14
C ARG A 52 3.39 4.35 2.30
N LEU A 53 3.61 3.11 1.88
CA LEU A 53 2.63 2.03 2.05
C LEU A 53 2.36 1.80 3.55
N ASP A 54 3.40 1.70 4.37
CA ASP A 54 3.28 1.59 5.84
C ASP A 54 2.44 2.73 6.44
N LYS A 55 2.68 3.96 5.98
CA LYS A 55 1.87 5.11 6.43
C LYS A 55 0.42 5.01 5.96
N ALA A 56 0.18 4.63 4.70
CA ALA A 56 -1.17 4.54 4.12
C ALA A 56 -2.03 3.47 4.81
N ILE A 57 -1.46 2.31 5.15
CA ILE A 57 -2.13 1.27 5.96
C ILE A 57 -2.57 1.87 7.31
N GLY A 58 -1.68 2.62 7.97
CA GLY A 58 -2.00 3.26 9.24
C GLY A 58 -3.19 4.23 9.15
N LEU A 59 -3.25 5.03 8.08
CA LEU A 59 -4.36 5.97 7.83
C LEU A 59 -5.68 5.23 7.52
N ALA A 60 -5.62 4.12 6.78
CA ALA A 60 -6.80 3.31 6.50
C ALA A 60 -7.40 2.72 7.79
N TRP A 61 -6.57 2.24 8.71
CA TRP A 61 -7.05 1.70 9.99
C TRP A 61 -7.45 2.75 11.02
N SER A 62 -6.74 3.87 11.12
CA SER A 62 -7.04 4.88 12.17
C SER A 62 -8.13 5.86 11.77
N ASP A 63 -8.16 6.25 10.50
CA ASP A 63 -8.94 7.39 10.02
C ASP A 63 -9.94 6.98 8.91
N GLU A 64 -10.02 5.69 8.58
CA GLU A 64 -10.79 5.16 7.43
C GLU A 64 -10.40 5.83 6.09
N LEU A 65 -9.16 6.30 5.99
CA LEU A 65 -8.62 6.97 4.81
C LEU A 65 -7.87 5.99 3.90
N PHE A 66 -8.63 5.31 3.05
CA PHE A 66 -8.11 4.40 2.03
C PHE A 66 -7.44 5.18 0.89
N THR A 67 -6.20 4.84 0.57
CA THR A 67 -5.46 5.49 -0.53
C THR A 67 -5.45 4.61 -1.76
N ASP A 68 -6.03 5.09 -2.87
CA ASP A 68 -6.01 4.41 -4.16
C ASP A 68 -5.43 5.33 -5.25
N GLU A 69 -4.12 5.21 -5.49
CA GLU A 69 -3.46 5.94 -6.58
C GLU A 69 -3.61 5.22 -7.95
N VAL A 70 -4.13 3.99 -7.97
CA VAL A 70 -4.26 3.17 -9.19
C VAL A 70 -5.51 3.56 -9.96
N ASN A 71 -6.63 3.73 -9.27
CA ASN A 71 -7.91 4.07 -9.89
C ASN A 71 -8.15 5.60 -10.00
N GLY A 72 -7.20 6.40 -9.53
CA GLY A 72 -7.34 7.85 -9.42
C GLY A 72 -8.05 8.28 -8.14
N PRO A 73 -8.08 9.60 -7.83
CA PRO A 73 -8.88 10.12 -6.73
C PRO A 73 -10.39 9.93 -6.94
#